data_AF-A0A2E7MUH1-F1
#
_entry.id   AF-A0A2E7MUH1-F1
#
_cell.length_a   1.000
_cell.length_b   1.000
_cell.length_c   1.000
_cell.angle_alpha   90.00
_cell.angle_beta   90.00
_cell.angle_gamma   90.00
#
_symmetry.space_group_name_H-M   'P 1'
#
loop_
_entity.id
_entity.type
_entity.pdbx_description
1 polymer ?
#
loop_
_entity_poly.entity_id
_entity_poly.type
_entity_poly.pdbx_seq_one_letter_code
_entity_poly.pdbx_strand_id
1 'polypeptide(L)' 'MRLSLISVSLLCSFMTMKTLSVEKIVIAHRGASGYLPEHTLAAKSMAYAMGANYIEQDLV' A
#
# COMPACT_ATOMS: atom_id res chain seq x y z
N MET A 1 0.23 47.30 -1.30
CA MET A 1 0.02 46.34 -2.42
C MET A 1 1.06 45.22 -2.44
N ARG A 2 2.38 45.50 -2.52
CA ARG A 2 3.43 44.47 -2.58
C ARG A 2 3.48 43.52 -1.36
N LEU A 3 3.23 44.01 -0.14
CA LEU A 3 3.22 43.18 1.08
C LEU A 3 2.04 42.19 1.15
N SER A 4 0.91 42.54 0.53
CA SER A 4 -0.27 41.66 0.42
C SER A 4 -0.07 40.55 -0.61
N LEU A 5 0.72 40.79 -1.67
CA LEU A 5 1.03 39.74 -2.65
C LEU A 5 1.97 38.68 -2.06
N ILE A 6 2.94 39.08 -1.21
CA ILE A 6 3.90 38.16 -0.59
C ILE A 6 3.21 37.23 0.42
N SER A 7 2.25 37.75 1.20
CA SER A 7 1.49 36.92 2.15
C SER A 7 0.60 35.90 1.45
N VAL A 8 -0.05 36.27 0.35
CA VAL A 8 -0.87 35.35 -0.46
C VAL A 8 0.00 34.28 -1.13
N SER A 9 1.18 34.63 -1.66
CA SER A 9 2.08 33.64 -2.26
C SER A 9 2.64 32.66 -1.22
N LEU A 10 2.96 33.14 -0.01
CA LEU A 10 3.47 32.31 1.06
C LEU A 10 2.40 31.33 1.57
N LEU A 11 1.16 31.79 1.72
CA LEU A 11 0.03 30.95 2.12
C LEU A 11 -0.27 29.85 1.08
N CYS A 12 -0.15 30.19 -0.21
CA CYS A 12 -0.34 29.24 -1.31
C CYS A 12 0.76 28.16 -1.37
N SER A 13 1.99 28.52 -1.01
CA SER A 13 3.12 27.58 -0.93
C SER A 13 2.95 26.53 0.18
N PHE A 14 2.27 26.86 1.28
CA PHE A 14 2.00 25.91 2.38
C PHE A 14 0.91 24.88 2.04
N MET A 15 -0.05 25.22 1.17
CA MET A 15 -1.15 24.30 0.81
C MET A 15 -0.74 23.16 -0.14
N THR A 16 0.45 23.24 -0.76
CA THR A 16 0.86 22.32 -1.85
C THR A 16 1.74 21.15 -1.38
N MET A 17 2.01 21.01 -0.08
CA MET A 17 2.79 19.89 0.45
C MET A 17 1.95 18.60 0.50
N LYS A 18 1.81 17.93 -0.64
CA LYS A 18 1.26 16.58 -0.71
C LYS A 18 2.37 15.56 -0.44
N THR A 19 2.23 14.77 0.62
CA THR A 19 3.14 13.65 0.91
C THR A 19 2.98 12.57 -0.17
N LEU A 20 4.09 12.13 -0.77
CA LEU A 20 4.12 10.91 -1.56
C LEU A 20 4.16 9.71 -0.58
N SER A 21 2.99 9.16 -0.30
CA SER A 21 2.88 7.86 0.35
C SER A 21 3.03 6.77 -0.69
N VAL A 22 4.08 5.95 -0.59
CA VAL A 22 4.17 4.69 -1.33
C VAL A 22 3.38 3.65 -0.55
N GLU A 23 2.28 3.17 -1.13
CA GLU A 23 1.49 2.11 -0.54
C GLU A 23 2.30 0.81 -0.52
N LYS A 24 2.34 0.13 0.64
CA LYS A 24 3.04 -1.14 0.77
C LYS A 24 2.23 -2.23 0.09
N ILE A 25 2.88 -3.00 -0.78
CA ILE A 25 2.29 -4.20 -1.40
C ILE A 25 2.58 -5.40 -0.49
N VAL A 26 1.53 -6.12 -0.09
CA VAL A 26 1.59 -7.37 0.67
C VAL A 26 1.41 -8.54 -0.29
N ILE A 27 2.44 -9.38 -0.40
CA ILE A 27 2.43 -10.59 -1.21
C ILE A 27 2.45 -11.80 -0.27
N ALA A 28 1.40 -12.60 -0.30
CA ALA A 28 1.28 -13.81 0.51
C ALA A 28 2.10 -14.95 -0.11
N HIS A 29 3.28 -15.20 0.46
CA HIS A 29 4.22 -16.24 0.04
C HIS A 29 3.60 -17.64 0.20
N ARG A 30 3.29 -18.28 -0.93
CA ARG A 30 2.60 -19.58 -1.05
C ARG A 30 1.22 -19.63 -0.38
N GLY A 31 0.57 -18.48 -0.24
CA GLY A 31 -0.64 -18.29 0.58
C GLY A 31 -0.34 -17.88 2.02
N ALA A 32 -1.24 -18.17 2.96
CA ALA A 32 -1.05 -17.93 4.39
C ALA A 32 -0.16 -19.02 5.04
N SER A 33 1.05 -19.23 4.49
CA SER A 33 1.96 -20.36 4.82
C SER A 33 2.40 -20.42 6.28
N GLY A 34 2.42 -19.28 6.98
CA GLY A 34 2.66 -19.24 8.44
C GLY A 34 1.50 -19.78 9.29
N TYR A 35 0.31 -19.96 8.71
CA TYR A 35 -0.92 -20.35 9.41
C TYR A 35 -1.49 -21.69 8.92
N LEU A 36 -1.31 -22.00 7.64
CA LEU A 36 -1.88 -23.18 6.97
C LEU A 36 -0.83 -23.80 6.04
N PRO A 37 -0.97 -25.10 5.67
CA PRO A 37 -0.06 -25.73 4.72
C PRO A 37 0.03 -24.94 3.41
N GLU A 38 1.24 -24.58 3.02
CA GLU A 38 1.55 -23.85 1.79
C GLU A 38 1.05 -24.55 0.52
N HIS A 39 0.88 -23.80 -0.57
CA HIS A 39 0.40 -24.31 -1.86
C HIS A 39 -1.00 -24.95 -1.85
N THR A 40 -1.74 -24.89 -0.74
CA THR A 40 -3.11 -25.41 -0.64
C THR A 40 -4.17 -24.35 -0.93
N LEU A 41 -5.38 -24.79 -1.30
CA LEU A 41 -6.53 -23.87 -1.41
C LEU A 41 -6.82 -23.15 -0.08
N ALA A 42 -6.72 -23.84 1.05
CA ALA A 42 -6.97 -23.25 2.36
C ALA A 42 -6.03 -22.06 2.66
N ALA A 43 -4.73 -22.21 2.39
CA ALA A 43 -3.76 -21.12 2.55
C ALA A 43 -4.06 -19.93 1.63
N LYS A 44 -4.49 -20.19 0.38
CA LYS A 44 -4.89 -19.14 -0.58
C LYS A 44 -6.16 -18.42 -0.13
N SER A 45 -7.17 -19.16 0.32
CA SER A 45 -8.43 -18.62 0.83
C SER A 45 -8.21 -17.73 2.05
N MET A 46 -7.37 -18.15 2.99
CA MET A 46 -7.04 -17.33 4.16
C MET A 46 -6.24 -16.08 3.77
N ALA A 47 -5.24 -16.19 2.90
CA ALA A 47 -4.48 -15.03 2.42
C ALA A 47 -5.39 -13.99 1.74
N TYR A 48 -6.36 -14.44 0.94
CA TYR A 48 -7.40 -13.59 0.36
C TYR A 48 -8.27 -12.92 1.43
N ALA A 49 -8.75 -13.68 2.42
CA ALA A 49 -9.53 -13.15 3.53
C ALA A 49 -8.75 -12.13 4.39
N MET A 50 -7.43 -12.27 4.48
CA MET A 50 -6.53 -11.32 5.16
C MET A 50 -6.26 -10.05 4.34
N GLY A 51 -6.73 -9.97 3.10
CA GLY A 51 -6.56 -8.80 2.25
C GLY A 51 -5.16 -8.67 1.64
N ALA A 52 -4.45 -9.78 1.42
CA ALA A 52 -3.19 -9.73 0.68
C ALA A 52 -3.42 -9.19 -0.74
N ASN A 53 -2.54 -8.32 -1.22
CA ASN A 53 -2.66 -7.76 -2.58
C ASN A 53 -2.43 -8.83 -3.65
N TYR A 54 -1.51 -9.77 -3.36
CA TYR A 54 -1.19 -10.88 -4.24
C TYR A 54 -1.01 -12.17 -3.44
N ILE A 55 -1.27 -13.29 -4.10
CA ILE A 55 -0.93 -14.63 -3.61
C ILE A 55 0.15 -15.18 -4.54
N GLU A 56 1.33 -15.42 -4.00
CA GLU A 56 2.46 -15.97 -4.75
C GLU A 56 2.27 -17.50 -4.94
N GLN A 57 2.75 -18.02 -6.08
CA GLN A 57 2.62 -19.43 -6.49
C GLN A 57 3.92 -19.92 -7.12
N ASP A 58 4.33 -21.13 -6.74
CA ASP A 58 5.38 -21.87 -7.44
C ASP A 58 4.74 -22.74 -8.54
N LEU A 59 5.34 -22.75 -9.72
CA LEU A 59 4.96 -23.63 -10.84
C LEU A 59 6.01 -24.72 -11.05
N VAL A 60 5.57 -25.91 -11.51
CA VAL A 60 6.41 -27.06 -11.84
C VAL A 60 6.22 -27.49 -13.29
#